data_AF-C7YR57-F1
#
_entry.id   AF-C7YR57-F1
#
_cell.length_a   1.000
_cell.length_b   1.000
_cell.length_c   1.000
_cell.angle_alpha   90.00
_cell.angle_beta   90.00
_cell.angle_gamma   90.00
#
_symmetry.space_group_name_H-M   'P 1'
#
loop_
_entity.id
_entity.type
_entity.pdbx_description
1 polymer ?
#
loop_
_entity_poly.entity_id
_entity_poly.type
_entity_poly.pdbx_seq_one_letter_code
_entity_poly.pdbx_strand_id
1 'polypeptide(L)'
;MVKKTGPSRKAAPSKQSNKKSAAPAQNQEASSPPPLQSQAEQQRLLDVFSNAFNSTLTSDDFAGLLQEVKQALFNRDFATAFGREDYLEAYAARWSPTRTLCYTTVFLGIKEHLDGVLASEEGNAPKPERSQPRSTLRMLSIGGCAAEHLAFASYLQSTSSNGHLTLLDSAPWASVISSLESSTNSPPPISKYASAAARAANRALLEPGQLSVEVVQQDVLALDADALTAQCAGGKVPIVVTLLFTLNELYTSGGIGKTTKLLKNLGQALAPGSLVLVVDSPGSYSEAALGKEKKRYPMQWLLDHTLLETETPGYSWEKLQSDDSIWFRLPEGLSYPIPLENMRYQIHLYRLEKSS
;
A
#
# COMPACT_ATOMS: atom_id res chain seq x y z
N MET A 1 -33.42 61.67 35.21
CA MET A 1 -34.44 62.44 34.48
C MET A 1 -34.43 61.99 33.02
N VAL A 2 -35.57 61.54 32.52
CA VAL A 2 -35.77 60.82 31.25
C VAL A 2 -35.65 61.76 30.05
N LYS A 3 -35.06 61.28 28.94
CA LYS A 3 -35.45 61.58 27.53
C LYS A 3 -34.68 60.62 26.60
N LYS A 4 -35.27 59.47 26.25
CA LYS A 4 -36.10 59.18 25.06
C LYS A 4 -35.40 59.41 23.71
N THR A 5 -35.17 58.28 23.05
CA THR A 5 -34.76 58.03 21.66
C THR A 5 -35.79 58.47 20.63
N GLY A 6 -35.32 58.85 19.43
CA GLY A 6 -36.06 58.91 18.17
C GLY A 6 -35.11 58.70 16.98
N PRO A 7 -35.54 58.07 15.87
CA PRO A 7 -34.66 57.27 15.00
C PRO A 7 -34.18 58.03 13.75
N SER A 8 -33.03 57.65 13.20
CA SER A 8 -32.68 58.03 11.82
C SER A 8 -32.07 56.88 11.03
N ARG A 9 -32.43 56.89 9.74
CA ARG A 9 -32.29 55.84 8.73
C ARG A 9 -30.87 55.70 8.20
N LYS A 10 -30.60 54.47 7.74
CA LYS A 10 -29.47 53.94 6.96
C LYS A 10 -28.71 54.95 6.09
N ALA A 11 -27.38 54.89 6.20
CA ALA A 11 -26.44 55.19 5.12
C ALA A 11 -25.51 53.97 4.94
N ALA A 12 -25.37 53.49 3.70
CA ALA A 12 -24.49 52.39 3.34
C ALA A 12 -23.03 52.86 3.23
N PRO A 13 -22.02 52.06 3.62
CA PRO A 13 -20.65 52.34 3.27
C PRO A 13 -20.20 51.58 2.03
N SER A 14 -19.38 52.29 1.27
CA SER A 14 -18.76 52.05 -0.02
C SER A 14 -17.91 50.78 -0.13
N LYS A 15 -17.97 50.15 -1.31
CA LYS A 15 -17.07 49.09 -1.78
C LYS A 15 -15.62 49.60 -1.81
N GLN A 16 -14.75 49.02 -0.99
CA GLN A 16 -13.30 49.05 -1.20
C GLN A 16 -12.88 47.81 -1.99
N SER A 17 -12.15 48.05 -3.08
CA SER A 17 -11.61 47.07 -3.99
C SER A 17 -10.38 46.39 -3.38
N ASN A 18 -10.49 45.11 -3.03
CA ASN A 18 -9.32 44.28 -2.78
C ASN A 18 -8.92 43.57 -4.08
N LYS A 19 -7.81 44.01 -4.66
CA LYS A 19 -7.06 43.30 -5.70
C LYS A 19 -6.62 41.95 -5.14
N LYS A 20 -7.22 40.86 -5.64
CA LYS A 20 -6.65 39.52 -5.52
C LYS A 20 -5.57 39.38 -6.59
N SER A 21 -4.33 39.25 -6.16
CA SER A 21 -3.22 38.72 -6.93
C SER A 21 -3.56 37.29 -7.36
N ALA A 22 -3.68 37.09 -8.68
CA ALA A 22 -3.89 35.78 -9.26
C ALA A 22 -2.56 34.99 -9.21
N ALA A 23 -2.57 33.87 -8.50
CA ALA A 23 -1.57 32.83 -8.67
C ALA A 23 -1.86 32.07 -9.99
N PRO A 24 -0.85 31.61 -10.74
CA PRO A 24 -1.08 30.91 -12.00
C PRO A 24 -1.78 29.56 -11.72
N ALA A 25 -2.90 29.33 -12.38
CA ALA A 25 -3.53 28.02 -12.44
C ALA A 25 -2.58 27.06 -13.16
N GLN A 26 -2.03 26.09 -12.43
CA GLN A 26 -1.40 24.93 -13.04
C GLN A 26 -2.50 24.10 -13.70
N ASN A 27 -2.33 23.85 -15.00
CA ASN A 27 -3.13 22.91 -15.76
C ASN A 27 -3.07 21.54 -15.09
N GLN A 28 -4.16 21.14 -14.43
CA GLN A 28 -4.43 19.74 -14.16
C GLN A 28 -4.83 19.13 -15.51
N GLU A 29 -3.86 18.57 -16.22
CA GLU A 29 -4.17 17.58 -17.24
C GLU A 29 -4.98 16.48 -16.55
N ALA A 30 -6.19 16.24 -17.04
CA ALA A 30 -7.04 15.17 -16.55
C ALA A 30 -6.29 13.86 -16.80
N SER A 31 -5.76 13.26 -15.74
CA SER A 31 -5.18 11.92 -15.79
C SER A 31 -6.22 10.96 -16.35
N SER A 32 -5.79 10.08 -17.25
CA SER A 32 -6.61 8.95 -17.68
C SER A 32 -7.12 8.20 -16.45
N PRO A 33 -8.36 7.66 -16.48
CA PRO A 33 -8.84 6.86 -15.37
C PRO A 33 -7.85 5.72 -15.12
N PRO A 34 -7.52 5.44 -13.85
CA PRO A 34 -6.50 4.44 -13.53
C PRO A 34 -6.91 3.08 -14.11
N PRO A 35 -5.95 2.23 -14.50
CA PRO A 35 -6.23 0.91 -15.05
C PRO A 35 -6.97 0.07 -14.01
N LEU A 36 -8.28 -0.10 -14.21
CA LEU A 36 -9.14 -0.91 -13.36
C LEU A 36 -9.28 -2.29 -14.00
N GLN A 37 -9.06 -3.33 -13.21
CA GLN A 37 -9.37 -4.70 -13.60
C GLN A 37 -10.86 -4.84 -13.91
N SER A 38 -11.23 -5.85 -14.68
CA SER A 38 -12.64 -6.17 -14.92
C SER A 38 -13.37 -6.47 -13.61
N GLN A 39 -14.68 -6.26 -13.57
CA GLN A 39 -15.49 -6.55 -12.37
C GLN A 39 -15.36 -8.01 -11.93
N ALA A 40 -15.19 -8.94 -12.87
CA ALA A 40 -14.99 -10.36 -12.57
C ALA A 40 -13.64 -10.63 -11.87
N GLU A 41 -12.57 -9.98 -12.30
CA GLU A 41 -11.26 -10.08 -11.66
C GLU A 41 -11.28 -9.47 -10.26
N GLN A 42 -11.92 -8.30 -10.09
CA GLN A 42 -12.08 -7.68 -8.78
C GLN A 42 -12.91 -8.56 -7.83
N GLN A 43 -14.03 -9.11 -8.30
CA GLN A 43 -14.86 -10.02 -7.51
C GLN A 43 -14.07 -11.26 -7.08
N ARG A 44 -13.23 -11.80 -7.96
CA ARG A 44 -12.37 -12.94 -7.65
C ARG A 44 -11.42 -12.67 -6.48
N LEU A 45 -10.87 -11.46 -6.37
CA LEU A 45 -10.02 -11.07 -5.25
C LEU A 45 -10.82 -10.98 -3.94
N LEU A 46 -12.04 -10.44 -4.00
CA LEU A 46 -12.96 -10.43 -2.85
C LEU A 46 -13.34 -11.85 -2.42
N ASP A 47 -13.54 -12.75 -3.38
CA ASP A 47 -13.88 -14.15 -3.13
C ASP A 47 -12.73 -14.90 -2.44
N VAL A 48 -11.46 -14.58 -2.75
CA VAL A 48 -10.31 -15.15 -2.04
C VAL A 48 -10.38 -14.78 -0.55
N PHE A 49 -10.65 -13.52 -0.21
CA PHE A 49 -10.82 -13.10 1.18
C PHE A 49 -12.02 -13.74 1.85
N SER A 50 -13.17 -13.80 1.17
CA SER A 50 -14.40 -14.35 1.76
C SER A 50 -14.29 -15.85 2.02
N ASN A 51 -13.55 -16.58 1.18
CA ASN A 51 -13.26 -18.00 1.36
C ASN A 51 -12.21 -18.22 2.45
N ALA A 52 -11.09 -17.49 2.41
CA ALA A 52 -10.00 -17.63 3.39
C ALA A 52 -10.46 -17.34 4.82
N PHE A 53 -11.34 -16.35 4.99
CA PHE A 53 -11.80 -15.88 6.31
C PHE A 53 -13.29 -16.18 6.55
N ASN A 54 -13.83 -17.21 5.90
CA ASN A 54 -15.26 -17.54 6.00
C ASN A 54 -15.69 -17.81 7.45
N SER A 55 -14.89 -18.57 8.20
CA SER A 55 -15.13 -18.88 9.62
C SER A 55 -15.20 -17.61 10.47
N THR A 56 -14.31 -16.65 10.23
CA THR A 56 -14.29 -15.38 10.94
C THR A 56 -15.47 -14.49 10.53
N LEU A 57 -15.74 -14.35 9.24
CA LEU A 57 -16.83 -13.53 8.72
C LEU A 57 -18.23 -14.02 9.12
N THR A 58 -18.39 -15.33 9.36
CA THR A 58 -19.65 -15.95 9.76
C THR A 58 -19.78 -16.20 11.26
N SER A 59 -18.74 -15.89 12.04
CA SER A 59 -18.76 -16.01 13.49
C SER A 59 -19.75 -15.03 14.13
N ASP A 60 -20.52 -15.51 15.10
CA ASP A 60 -21.43 -14.66 15.89
C ASP A 60 -20.67 -13.54 16.65
N ASP A 61 -19.38 -13.76 16.95
CA ASP A 61 -18.53 -12.80 17.66
C ASP A 61 -17.77 -11.83 16.74
N PHE A 62 -17.89 -11.96 15.42
CA PHE A 62 -17.15 -11.13 14.47
C PHE A 62 -17.34 -9.63 14.73
N ALA A 63 -18.57 -9.22 15.04
CA ALA A 63 -18.89 -7.82 15.31
C ALA A 63 -18.21 -7.31 16.60
N GLY A 64 -18.15 -8.13 17.64
CA GLY A 64 -17.48 -7.79 18.91
C GLY A 64 -15.98 -7.64 18.70
N LEU A 65 -15.37 -8.67 18.12
CA LEU A 65 -13.95 -8.71 17.77
C LEU A 65 -13.54 -7.50 16.91
N LEU A 66 -14.35 -7.17 15.89
CA LEU A 66 -14.06 -6.05 15.01
C LEU A 66 -14.14 -4.69 15.73
N GLN A 67 -15.03 -4.54 16.72
CA GLN A 67 -15.09 -3.30 17.51
C GLN A 67 -13.86 -3.15 18.41
N GLU A 68 -13.36 -4.23 18.99
CA GLU A 68 -12.12 -4.21 19.78
C GLU A 68 -10.93 -3.77 18.92
N VAL A 69 -10.77 -4.35 17.73
CA VAL A 69 -9.72 -3.94 16.78
C VAL A 69 -9.88 -2.47 16.38
N LYS A 70 -11.09 -2.01 16.04
CA LYS A 70 -11.36 -0.60 15.73
C LYS A 70 -10.98 0.33 16.87
N GLN A 71 -11.30 -0.05 18.10
CA GLN A 71 -11.00 0.76 19.29
C GLN A 71 -9.49 0.86 19.53
N ALA A 72 -8.75 -0.25 19.37
CA ALA A 72 -7.30 -0.27 19.47
C ALA A 72 -6.65 0.61 18.38
N LEU A 73 -7.09 0.49 17.13
CA LEU A 73 -6.63 1.33 16.01
C LEU A 73 -6.93 2.82 16.24
N PHE A 74 -8.13 3.15 16.73
CA PHE A 74 -8.50 4.53 17.06
C PHE A 74 -7.59 5.13 18.14
N ASN A 75 -7.24 4.32 19.15
CA ASN A 75 -6.33 4.71 20.23
C ASN A 75 -4.85 4.69 19.83
N ARG A 76 -4.53 4.28 18.59
CA ARG A 76 -3.16 4.02 18.11
C ARG A 76 -2.42 2.98 18.97
N ASP A 77 -3.16 2.05 19.57
CA ASP A 77 -2.61 0.91 20.30
C ASP A 77 -2.42 -0.27 19.34
N PHE A 78 -1.39 -0.15 18.50
CA PHE A 78 -1.07 -1.14 17.46
C PHE A 78 -0.61 -2.48 18.05
N ALA A 79 0.02 -2.46 19.23
CA ALA A 79 0.41 -3.67 19.94
C ALA A 79 -0.82 -4.52 20.30
N THR A 80 -1.90 -3.88 20.80
CA THR A 80 -3.16 -4.58 21.03
C THR A 80 -3.84 -4.95 19.71
N ALA A 81 -3.92 -4.02 18.74
CA ALA A 81 -4.64 -4.24 17.47
C ALA A 81 -4.07 -5.41 16.64
N PHE A 82 -2.77 -5.66 16.75
CA PHE A 82 -2.06 -6.63 15.91
C PHE A 82 -1.36 -7.75 16.70
N GLY A 83 -1.51 -7.79 18.03
CA GLY A 83 -0.83 -8.75 18.89
C GLY A 83 -1.49 -10.14 18.97
N ARG A 84 -2.69 -10.31 18.41
CA ARG A 84 -3.46 -11.57 18.45
C ARG A 84 -3.83 -12.03 17.04
N GLU A 85 -3.75 -13.33 16.78
CA GLU A 85 -4.06 -13.90 15.46
C GLU A 85 -5.52 -13.68 15.05
N ASP A 86 -6.48 -13.81 15.98
CA ASP A 86 -7.90 -13.56 15.70
C ASP A 86 -8.18 -12.10 15.32
N TYR A 87 -7.47 -11.15 15.94
CA TYR A 87 -7.52 -9.74 15.56
C TYR A 87 -6.94 -9.51 14.17
N LEU A 88 -5.83 -10.16 13.83
CA LEU A 88 -5.23 -10.07 12.49
C LEU A 88 -6.16 -10.64 11.42
N GLU A 89 -6.83 -11.77 11.70
CA GLU A 89 -7.79 -12.36 10.78
C GLU A 89 -9.02 -11.46 10.60
N ALA A 90 -9.59 -10.92 11.68
CA ALA A 90 -10.70 -9.98 11.62
C ALA A 90 -10.31 -8.68 10.89
N TYR A 91 -9.09 -8.20 11.12
CA TYR A 91 -8.54 -7.04 10.41
C TYR A 91 -8.41 -7.33 8.91
N ALA A 92 -7.81 -8.47 8.56
CA ALA A 92 -7.61 -8.88 7.18
C ALA A 92 -8.94 -9.05 6.46
N ALA A 93 -9.95 -9.65 7.10
CA ALA A 93 -11.29 -9.78 6.55
C ALA A 93 -11.99 -8.42 6.36
N ARG A 94 -11.74 -7.43 7.22
CA ARG A 94 -12.43 -6.14 7.15
C ARG A 94 -11.80 -5.10 6.23
N TRP A 95 -10.47 -4.95 6.27
CA TRP A 95 -9.80 -3.81 5.62
C TRP A 95 -8.95 -4.21 4.42
N SER A 96 -8.44 -5.44 4.37
CA SER A 96 -7.61 -5.89 3.25
C SER A 96 -8.35 -6.04 1.91
N PRO A 97 -9.65 -6.36 1.80
CA PRO A 97 -10.30 -6.55 0.51
C PRO A 97 -10.33 -5.27 -0.34
N THR A 98 -10.85 -4.15 0.20
CA THR A 98 -10.80 -2.85 -0.50
C THR A 98 -9.36 -2.45 -0.83
N ARG A 99 -8.44 -2.60 0.14
CA ARG A 99 -7.04 -2.21 -0.05
C ARG A 99 -6.38 -3.02 -1.15
N THR A 100 -6.67 -4.31 -1.26
CA THR A 100 -6.18 -5.16 -2.34
C THR A 100 -6.62 -4.67 -3.70
N LEU A 101 -7.89 -4.29 -3.86
CA LEU A 101 -8.39 -3.73 -5.12
C LEU A 101 -7.65 -2.42 -5.45
N CYS A 102 -7.51 -1.53 -4.46
CA CYS A 102 -6.78 -0.28 -4.62
C CYS A 102 -5.30 -0.49 -4.97
N TYR A 103 -4.60 -1.38 -4.26
CA TYR A 103 -3.18 -1.65 -4.48
C TYR A 103 -2.94 -2.32 -5.82
N THR A 104 -3.85 -3.18 -6.27
CA THR A 104 -3.78 -3.76 -7.62
C THR A 104 -3.88 -2.67 -8.69
N THR A 105 -4.82 -1.72 -8.54
CA THR A 105 -4.91 -0.55 -9.43
C THR A 105 -3.65 0.31 -9.39
N VAL A 106 -3.05 0.49 -8.21
CA VAL A 106 -1.77 1.20 -8.07
C VAL A 106 -0.65 0.48 -8.82
N PHE A 107 -0.48 -0.83 -8.61
CA PHE A 107 0.56 -1.64 -9.27
C PHE A 107 0.39 -1.64 -10.79
N LEU A 108 -0.83 -1.78 -11.30
CA LEU A 108 -1.12 -1.65 -12.73
C LEU A 108 -0.85 -0.24 -13.26
N GLY A 109 -1.11 0.79 -12.45
CA GLY A 109 -0.84 2.19 -12.79
C GLY A 109 0.66 2.51 -12.91
N ILE A 110 1.52 1.79 -12.18
CA ILE A 110 2.99 1.94 -12.24
C ILE A 110 3.66 0.81 -13.04
N LYS A 111 2.90 0.06 -13.85
CA LYS A 111 3.38 -1.13 -14.57
C LYS A 111 4.66 -0.87 -15.36
N GLU A 112 4.76 0.26 -16.06
CA GLU A 112 5.95 0.61 -16.85
C GLU A 112 7.22 0.68 -15.99
N HIS A 113 7.11 1.17 -14.75
CA HIS A 113 8.23 1.20 -13.81
C HIS A 113 8.57 -0.20 -13.28
N LEU A 114 7.56 -1.02 -13.00
CA LEU A 114 7.74 -2.41 -12.57
C LEU A 114 8.38 -3.28 -13.68
N ASP A 115 7.98 -3.08 -14.94
CA ASP A 115 8.60 -3.73 -16.09
C ASP A 115 10.08 -3.31 -16.25
N GLY A 116 10.41 -2.05 -15.92
CA GLY A 116 11.79 -1.56 -15.89
C GLY A 116 12.67 -2.29 -14.87
N VAL A 117 12.11 -2.62 -13.70
CA VAL A 117 12.80 -3.45 -12.68
C VAL A 117 13.09 -4.85 -13.24
N LEU A 118 12.09 -5.49 -13.87
CA LEU A 118 12.28 -6.82 -14.49
C LEU A 118 13.35 -6.83 -15.59
N ALA A 119 13.36 -5.82 -16.45
CA ALA A 119 14.33 -5.72 -17.55
C ALA A 119 15.77 -5.53 -17.05
N SER A 120 15.95 -4.86 -15.91
CA SER A 120 17.27 -4.62 -15.32
C SER A 120 17.95 -5.89 -14.76
N GLU A 121 17.17 -6.93 -14.40
CA GLU A 121 17.72 -8.23 -13.99
C GLU A 121 18.29 -9.03 -15.19
N GLU A 122 17.66 -8.93 -16.37
CA GLU A 122 18.04 -9.73 -17.54
C GLU A 122 19.32 -9.24 -18.23
N GLY A 123 19.69 -7.96 -18.06
CA GLY A 123 20.86 -7.34 -18.68
C GLY A 123 22.22 -7.91 -18.26
N ASN A 124 22.26 -8.77 -17.23
CA ASN A 124 23.49 -9.29 -16.62
C ASN A 124 23.76 -10.79 -16.86
N ALA A 125 22.94 -11.49 -17.65
CA ALA A 125 23.11 -12.93 -17.91
C ALA A 125 23.19 -13.28 -19.42
N PRO A 126 24.08 -14.20 -19.83
CA PRO A 126 24.10 -14.70 -21.22
C PRO A 126 22.81 -15.46 -21.52
N LYS A 127 22.13 -15.12 -22.63
CA LYS A 127 20.87 -15.74 -23.06
C LYS A 127 21.05 -17.25 -23.34
N PRO A 128 20.35 -18.16 -22.63
CA PRO A 128 20.28 -19.55 -23.06
C PRO A 128 19.13 -19.75 -24.05
N GLU A 129 19.38 -20.52 -25.11
CA GLU A 129 18.37 -21.01 -26.05
C GLU A 129 17.58 -22.17 -25.43
N ARG A 130 16.43 -21.87 -24.81
CA ARG A 130 15.20 -22.71 -24.67
C ARG A 130 14.28 -22.07 -23.62
N SER A 131 12.98 -21.98 -23.96
CA SER A 131 11.85 -21.57 -23.09
C SER A 131 12.28 -20.76 -21.86
N GLN A 132 12.50 -19.45 -22.04
CA GLN A 132 12.98 -18.59 -20.96
C GLN A 132 12.07 -18.72 -19.73
N PRO A 133 12.62 -18.94 -18.52
CA PRO A 133 11.84 -18.80 -17.31
C PRO A 133 11.30 -17.37 -17.26
N ARG A 134 10.00 -17.21 -16.94
CA ARG A 134 9.39 -15.89 -16.73
C ARG A 134 10.26 -15.10 -15.74
N SER A 135 10.58 -13.85 -16.08
CA SER A 135 11.28 -12.94 -15.17
C SER A 135 10.53 -12.83 -13.84
N THR A 136 11.28 -12.76 -12.74
CA THR A 136 10.74 -12.86 -11.38
C THR A 136 10.78 -11.51 -10.70
N LEU A 137 9.62 -10.88 -10.53
CA LEU A 137 9.54 -9.60 -9.82
C LEU A 137 9.71 -9.85 -8.32
N ARG A 138 10.67 -9.17 -7.71
CA ARG A 138 10.94 -9.26 -6.26
C ARG A 138 10.36 -8.05 -5.55
N MET A 139 9.58 -8.32 -4.50
CA MET A 139 8.95 -7.29 -3.69
C MET A 139 9.21 -7.52 -2.20
N LEU A 140 9.61 -6.47 -1.49
CA LEU A 140 9.66 -6.40 -0.03
C LEU A 140 8.52 -5.49 0.46
N SER A 141 7.49 -6.08 1.05
CA SER A 141 6.38 -5.37 1.68
C SER A 141 6.67 -5.17 3.16
N ILE A 142 6.69 -3.89 3.58
CA ILE A 142 6.91 -3.50 4.96
C ILE A 142 5.55 -3.10 5.56
N GLY A 143 4.99 -3.96 6.40
CA GLY A 143 3.76 -3.73 7.17
C GLY A 143 2.41 -3.98 6.46
N GLY A 144 2.38 -4.23 5.14
CA GLY A 144 1.10 -4.36 4.40
C GLY A 144 0.65 -5.78 4.05
N CYS A 145 1.34 -6.81 4.57
CA CYS A 145 0.92 -8.20 4.76
C CYS A 145 -0.23 -8.68 3.84
N ALA A 146 -1.45 -8.86 4.38
CA ALA A 146 -2.56 -9.52 3.68
C ALA A 146 -3.00 -8.83 2.37
N ALA A 147 -3.09 -7.49 2.35
CA ALA A 147 -3.59 -6.76 1.20
C ALA A 147 -2.53 -6.66 0.09
N GLU A 148 -1.27 -6.44 0.47
CA GLU A 148 -0.15 -6.38 -0.47
C GLU A 148 0.12 -7.74 -1.11
N HIS A 149 0.00 -8.83 -0.33
CA HIS A 149 0.11 -10.18 -0.85
C HIS A 149 -0.86 -10.44 -1.99
N LEU A 150 -2.16 -10.25 -1.75
CA LEU A 150 -3.14 -10.57 -2.79
C LEU A 150 -3.11 -9.59 -3.96
N ALA A 151 -2.76 -8.31 -3.73
CA ALA A 151 -2.59 -7.34 -4.80
C ALA A 151 -1.41 -7.68 -5.71
N PHE A 152 -0.30 -8.13 -5.12
CA PHE A 152 0.87 -8.58 -5.87
C PHE A 152 0.57 -9.86 -6.65
N ALA A 153 -0.11 -10.83 -6.05
CA ALA A 153 -0.60 -12.02 -6.76
C ALA A 153 -1.48 -11.65 -7.96
N SER A 154 -2.43 -10.73 -7.77
CA SER A 154 -3.30 -10.23 -8.85
C SER A 154 -2.51 -9.58 -9.99
N TYR A 155 -1.51 -8.76 -9.65
CA TYR A 155 -0.62 -8.13 -10.62
C TYR A 155 0.14 -9.19 -11.43
N LEU A 156 0.78 -10.17 -10.78
CA LEU A 156 1.52 -11.25 -11.44
C LEU A 156 0.65 -12.07 -12.38
N GLN A 157 -0.59 -12.36 -11.97
CA GLN A 157 -1.58 -13.03 -12.81
C GLN A 157 -1.90 -12.19 -14.06
N SER A 158 -2.13 -10.89 -13.90
CA SER A 158 -2.51 -9.98 -14.98
C SER A 158 -1.36 -9.76 -15.97
N THR A 159 -0.11 -9.76 -15.50
CA THR A 159 1.08 -9.57 -16.35
C THR A 159 1.73 -10.86 -16.81
N SER A 160 1.22 -12.02 -16.38
CA SER A 160 1.84 -13.34 -16.64
C SER A 160 3.31 -13.41 -16.21
N SER A 161 3.65 -12.74 -15.10
CA SER A 161 5.00 -12.72 -14.51
C SER A 161 5.09 -13.72 -13.35
N ASN A 162 6.31 -14.10 -12.99
CA ASN A 162 6.58 -14.78 -11.72
C ASN A 162 6.96 -13.74 -10.64
N GLY A 163 6.85 -14.11 -9.37
CA GLY A 163 7.26 -13.21 -8.30
C GLY A 163 7.76 -13.89 -7.03
N HIS A 164 8.48 -13.09 -6.26
CA HIS A 164 8.92 -13.42 -4.91
C HIS A 164 8.55 -12.25 -4.00
N LEU A 165 7.80 -12.54 -2.94
CA LEU A 165 7.29 -11.56 -2.02
C LEU A 165 7.80 -11.85 -0.60
N THR A 166 8.51 -10.90 -0.02
CA THR A 166 8.86 -10.90 1.40
C THR A 166 7.90 -9.97 2.13
N LEU A 167 7.15 -10.50 3.08
CA LEU A 167 6.24 -9.77 3.96
C LEU A 167 6.92 -9.57 5.31
N LEU A 168 7.35 -8.34 5.60
CA LEU A 168 8.06 -7.97 6.82
C LEU A 168 7.16 -7.15 7.74
N ASP A 169 6.87 -7.67 8.94
CA ASP A 169 6.05 -7.00 9.94
C ASP A 169 6.42 -7.48 11.36
N SER A 170 6.16 -6.66 12.38
CA SER A 170 6.31 -7.05 13.79
C SER A 170 5.24 -8.05 14.27
N ALA A 171 4.05 -8.03 13.64
CA ALA A 171 2.90 -8.85 14.01
C ALA A 171 2.96 -10.27 13.39
N PRO A 172 2.37 -11.29 14.06
CA PRO A 172 2.44 -12.69 13.65
C PRO A 172 1.47 -13.02 12.49
N TRP A 173 1.74 -12.51 11.29
CA TRP A 173 0.86 -12.68 10.13
C TRP A 173 0.86 -14.08 9.47
N ALA A 174 1.72 -15.00 9.92
CA ALA A 174 1.95 -16.28 9.24
C ALA A 174 0.67 -17.10 8.99
N SER A 175 -0.24 -17.17 9.98
CA SER A 175 -1.51 -17.89 9.85
C SER A 175 -2.43 -17.25 8.79
N VAL A 176 -2.59 -15.92 8.85
CA VAL A 176 -3.39 -15.15 7.89
C VAL A 176 -2.87 -15.31 6.46
N ILE A 177 -1.55 -15.24 6.27
CA ILE A 177 -0.93 -15.40 4.96
C ILE A 177 -1.07 -16.83 4.46
N SER A 178 -0.91 -17.84 5.32
CA SER A 178 -1.13 -19.24 4.95
C SER A 178 -2.56 -19.50 4.45
N SER A 179 -3.57 -18.93 5.11
CA SER A 179 -4.97 -19.01 4.67
C SER A 179 -5.19 -18.35 3.30
N LEU A 180 -4.57 -17.18 3.07
CA LEU A 180 -4.63 -16.49 1.78
C LEU A 180 -3.91 -17.26 0.67
N GLU A 181 -2.71 -17.81 0.94
CA GLU A 181 -1.98 -18.66 -0.02
C GLU A 181 -2.80 -19.89 -0.40
N SER A 182 -3.39 -20.57 0.58
CA SER A 182 -4.25 -21.72 0.33
C SER A 182 -5.43 -21.36 -0.57
N SER A 183 -6.10 -20.23 -0.30
CA SER A 183 -7.24 -19.77 -1.12
C SER A 183 -6.82 -19.22 -2.48
N THR A 184 -5.60 -18.73 -2.63
CA THR A 184 -5.04 -18.21 -3.90
C THR A 184 -4.64 -19.34 -4.83
N ASN A 185 -4.07 -20.42 -4.27
CA ASN A 185 -3.54 -21.56 -5.00
C ASN A 185 -4.56 -22.69 -5.21
N SER A 186 -5.78 -22.54 -4.68
CA SER A 186 -6.87 -23.49 -4.86
C SER A 186 -7.96 -22.93 -5.78
N PRO A 187 -8.57 -23.74 -6.65
CA PRO A 187 -9.79 -23.34 -7.35
C PRO A 187 -10.89 -22.97 -6.34
N PRO A 188 -11.64 -21.88 -6.56
CA PRO A 188 -12.67 -21.47 -5.61
C PRO A 188 -13.76 -22.54 -5.46
N PRO A 189 -14.43 -22.59 -4.29
CA PRO A 189 -15.58 -23.46 -4.09
C PRO A 189 -16.65 -23.19 -5.13
N ILE A 190 -17.16 -24.25 -5.75
CA ILE A 190 -18.21 -24.14 -6.78
C ILE A 190 -19.40 -25.02 -6.41
N SER A 191 -20.61 -24.56 -6.74
CA SER A 191 -21.84 -25.31 -6.49
C SER A 191 -21.80 -26.71 -7.13
N LYS A 192 -22.35 -27.70 -6.42
CA LYS A 192 -22.57 -29.05 -6.96
C LYS A 192 -23.46 -29.06 -8.22
N TYR A 193 -24.21 -27.99 -8.46
CA TYR A 193 -25.06 -27.81 -9.65
C TYR A 193 -24.42 -26.92 -10.73
N ALA A 194 -23.15 -26.54 -10.58
CA ALA A 194 -22.48 -25.69 -11.56
C ALA A 194 -22.39 -26.36 -12.93
N SER A 195 -22.58 -25.55 -13.97
CA SER A 195 -22.54 -25.98 -15.37
C SER A 195 -21.16 -26.56 -15.73
N ALA A 196 -21.11 -27.37 -16.79
CA ALA A 196 -19.85 -27.92 -17.30
C ALA A 196 -18.83 -26.80 -17.65
N ALA A 197 -19.31 -25.70 -18.24
CA ALA A 197 -18.47 -24.54 -18.55
C ALA A 197 -17.91 -23.88 -17.30
N ALA A 198 -18.73 -23.69 -16.26
CA ALA A 198 -18.28 -23.09 -15.00
C ALA A 198 -17.25 -23.98 -14.28
N ARG A 199 -17.42 -25.32 -14.32
CA ARG A 199 -16.43 -26.26 -13.79
C ARG A 199 -15.12 -26.23 -14.58
N ALA A 200 -15.18 -26.10 -15.91
CA ALA A 200 -13.99 -26.03 -16.77
C ALA A 200 -13.22 -24.71 -16.63
N ALA A 201 -13.91 -23.63 -16.25
CA ALA A 201 -13.31 -22.33 -15.96
C ALA A 201 -12.83 -22.18 -14.51
N ASN A 202 -13.15 -23.14 -13.62
CA ASN A 202 -12.81 -23.07 -12.21
C ASN A 202 -11.31 -23.33 -12.00
N ARG A 203 -10.53 -22.27 -11.78
CA ARG A 203 -9.07 -22.34 -11.62
C ARG A 203 -8.60 -21.52 -10.44
N ALA A 204 -7.47 -21.90 -9.88
CA ALA A 204 -6.75 -21.11 -8.88
C ALA A 204 -6.34 -19.73 -9.44
N LEU A 205 -6.17 -18.74 -8.56
CA LEU A 205 -5.78 -17.38 -8.97
C LEU A 205 -4.42 -17.38 -9.67
N LEU A 206 -3.48 -18.13 -9.11
CA LEU A 206 -2.12 -18.28 -9.63
C LEU A 206 -1.87 -19.70 -10.17
N GLU A 207 -0.94 -19.78 -11.11
CA GLU A 207 -0.36 -21.07 -11.51
C GLU A 207 0.60 -21.60 -10.42
N PRO A 208 0.78 -22.93 -10.28
CA PRO A 208 1.70 -23.50 -9.31
C PRO A 208 3.12 -22.94 -9.46
N GLY A 209 3.66 -22.38 -8.37
CA GLY A 209 5.00 -21.78 -8.35
C GLY A 209 5.12 -20.40 -8.98
N GLN A 210 4.02 -19.76 -9.38
CA GLN A 210 4.04 -18.41 -9.93
C GLN A 210 4.45 -17.35 -8.89
N LEU A 211 4.10 -17.55 -7.62
CA LEU A 211 4.48 -16.68 -6.51
C LEU A 211 5.11 -17.52 -5.40
N SER A 212 6.23 -17.04 -4.87
CA SER A 212 6.80 -17.51 -3.60
C SER A 212 6.65 -16.42 -2.54
N VAL A 213 6.17 -16.78 -1.35
CA VAL A 213 5.95 -15.85 -0.24
C VAL A 213 6.82 -16.24 0.94
N GLU A 214 7.48 -15.25 1.54
CA GLU A 214 8.23 -15.38 2.79
C GLU A 214 7.62 -14.41 3.81
N VAL A 215 7.29 -14.91 5.01
CA VAL A 215 6.79 -14.08 6.11
C VAL A 215 7.90 -13.92 7.14
N VAL A 216 8.32 -12.67 7.38
CA VAL A 216 9.38 -12.32 8.31
C VAL A 216 8.79 -11.51 9.46
N GLN A 217 8.69 -12.13 10.64
CA GLN A 217 8.18 -11.47 11.84
C GLN A 217 9.29 -10.71 12.57
N GLN A 218 9.54 -9.45 12.19
CA GLN A 218 10.55 -8.59 12.80
C GLN A 218 10.11 -7.11 12.77
N ASP A 219 10.53 -6.34 13.78
CA ASP A 219 10.40 -4.88 13.74
C ASP A 219 11.42 -4.30 12.76
N VAL A 220 10.94 -3.75 11.65
CA VAL A 220 11.77 -3.12 10.61
C VAL A 220 12.66 -2.00 11.16
N LEU A 221 12.23 -1.29 12.21
CA LEU A 221 13.01 -0.22 12.84
C LEU A 221 14.08 -0.74 13.80
N ALA A 222 14.06 -2.04 14.12
CA ALA A 222 15.05 -2.73 14.92
C ALA A 222 16.12 -3.45 14.08
N LEU A 223 15.95 -3.55 12.76
CA LEU A 223 16.93 -4.17 11.87
C LEU A 223 18.23 -3.35 11.80
N ASP A 224 19.35 -4.06 11.82
CA ASP A 224 20.64 -3.49 11.42
C ASP A 224 20.78 -3.50 9.89
N ALA A 225 21.92 -2.98 9.40
CA ALA A 225 22.17 -2.84 7.97
C ALA A 225 22.26 -4.19 7.26
N ASP A 226 22.86 -5.20 7.89
CA ASP A 226 23.05 -6.52 7.29
C ASP A 226 21.72 -7.27 7.22
N ALA A 227 20.93 -7.23 8.29
CA ALA A 227 19.59 -7.82 8.33
C ALA A 227 18.66 -7.16 7.30
N LEU A 228 18.66 -5.83 7.18
CA LEU A 228 17.89 -5.14 6.15
C LEU A 228 18.35 -5.52 4.73
N THR A 229 19.67 -5.57 4.50
CA THR A 229 20.23 -5.95 3.19
C THR A 229 19.85 -7.37 2.81
N ALA A 230 19.76 -8.30 3.77
CA ALA A 230 19.27 -9.65 3.53
C ALA A 230 17.82 -9.65 3.01
N GLN A 231 16.95 -8.80 3.56
CA GLN A 231 15.57 -8.62 3.06
C GLN A 231 15.51 -7.95 1.68
N CYS A 232 16.54 -7.17 1.32
CA CYS A 232 16.65 -6.48 0.03
C CYS A 232 17.34 -7.32 -1.05
N ALA A 233 17.11 -8.64 -1.07
CA ALA A 233 17.77 -9.59 -1.98
C ALA A 233 19.32 -9.50 -1.95
N GLY A 234 19.88 -9.17 -0.79
CA GLY A 234 21.32 -8.96 -0.60
C GLY A 234 21.89 -7.74 -1.32
N GLY A 235 21.05 -6.81 -1.80
CA GLY A 235 21.46 -5.66 -2.60
C GLY A 235 22.01 -6.01 -3.98
N LYS A 236 21.73 -7.22 -4.47
CA LYS A 236 22.32 -7.77 -5.71
C LYS A 236 21.47 -7.53 -6.95
N VAL A 237 20.15 -7.46 -6.76
CA VAL A 237 19.19 -7.31 -7.85
C VAL A 237 18.18 -6.22 -7.48
N PRO A 238 17.66 -5.48 -8.47
CA PRO A 238 16.65 -4.45 -8.22
C PRO A 238 15.35 -5.07 -7.72
N ILE A 239 14.78 -4.48 -6.68
CA ILE A 239 13.50 -4.94 -6.10
C ILE A 239 12.53 -3.78 -5.93
N VAL A 240 11.28 -4.10 -5.63
CA VAL A 240 10.26 -3.12 -5.25
C VAL A 240 10.06 -3.19 -3.74
N VAL A 241 10.31 -2.09 -3.04
CA VAL A 241 9.97 -1.95 -1.62
C VAL A 241 8.65 -1.20 -1.51
N THR A 242 7.71 -1.71 -0.74
CA THR A 242 6.41 -1.10 -0.54
C THR A 242 6.16 -0.76 0.94
N LEU A 243 5.58 0.41 1.16
CA LEU A 243 5.15 0.93 2.46
C LEU A 243 3.71 1.43 2.29
N LEU A 244 2.73 0.51 2.27
CA LEU A 244 1.33 0.85 1.98
C LEU A 244 0.51 0.94 3.28
N PHE A 245 0.19 2.17 3.69
CA PHE A 245 -0.44 2.56 4.95
C PHE A 245 0.41 2.25 6.19
N THR A 246 1.74 2.21 6.01
CA THR A 246 2.72 1.89 7.07
C THR A 246 3.57 3.10 7.45
N LEU A 247 3.98 3.93 6.49
CA LEU A 247 5.03 4.93 6.73
C LEU A 247 4.64 5.98 7.78
N ASN A 248 3.40 6.43 7.77
CA ASN A 248 2.89 7.34 8.80
C ASN A 248 2.90 6.71 10.20
N GLU A 249 2.62 5.41 10.32
CA GLU A 249 2.71 4.70 11.59
C GLU A 249 4.16 4.64 12.08
N LEU A 250 5.11 4.31 11.20
CA LEU A 250 6.55 4.30 11.56
C LEU A 250 6.98 5.67 12.07
N TYR A 251 6.58 6.76 11.43
CA TYR A 251 6.91 8.12 11.89
C TYR A 251 6.27 8.47 13.24
N THR A 252 5.01 8.08 13.45
CA THR A 252 4.24 8.52 14.63
C THR A 252 4.46 7.64 15.86
N SER A 253 4.60 6.33 15.69
CA SER A 253 4.83 5.35 16.75
C SER A 253 6.31 5.00 16.91
N GLY A 254 6.99 4.73 15.80
CA GLY A 254 8.43 4.36 15.78
C GLY A 254 9.37 5.55 15.97
N GLY A 255 8.91 6.74 15.62
CA GLY A 255 9.60 8.02 15.79
C GLY A 255 10.47 8.40 14.60
N ILE A 256 10.49 9.71 14.31
CA ILE A 256 11.13 10.29 13.11
C ILE A 256 12.58 9.84 12.92
N GLY A 257 13.39 9.83 13.99
CA GLY A 257 14.80 9.45 13.88
C GLY A 257 15.01 8.00 13.40
N LYS A 258 14.22 7.04 13.92
CA LYS A 258 14.33 5.63 13.52
C LYS A 258 13.82 5.43 12.08
N THR A 259 12.71 6.06 11.73
CA THR A 259 12.14 5.98 10.37
C THR A 259 13.05 6.61 9.32
N THR A 260 13.62 7.79 9.61
CA THR A 260 14.62 8.42 8.73
C THR A 260 15.88 7.55 8.61
N LYS A 261 16.30 6.88 9.69
CA LYS A 261 17.42 5.92 9.63
C LYS A 261 17.08 4.72 8.73
N LEU A 262 15.88 4.15 8.83
CA LEU A 262 15.42 3.07 7.96
C LEU A 262 15.47 3.50 6.48
N LEU A 263 14.90 4.66 6.14
CA LEU A 263 14.90 5.16 4.75
C LEU A 263 16.32 5.38 4.19
N LYS A 264 17.25 5.86 5.02
CA LYS A 264 18.67 5.97 4.63
C LYS A 264 19.32 4.60 4.44
N ASN A 265 19.07 3.66 5.35
CA ASN A 265 19.58 2.30 5.24
C ASN A 265 19.06 1.59 3.98
N LEU A 266 17.81 1.85 3.56
CA LEU A 266 17.28 1.33 2.29
C LEU A 266 18.10 1.80 1.08
N GLY A 267 18.48 3.08 1.02
CA GLY A 267 19.32 3.59 -0.07
C GLY A 267 20.71 2.93 -0.14
N GLN A 268 21.23 2.50 1.02
CA GLN A 268 22.48 1.73 1.08
C GLN A 268 22.26 0.27 0.66
N ALA A 269 21.23 -0.38 1.20
CA ALA A 269 20.95 -1.81 1.07
C ALA A 269 20.47 -2.23 -0.32
N LEU A 270 19.71 -1.39 -1.02
CA LEU A 270 19.07 -1.73 -2.29
C LEU A 270 20.04 -1.68 -3.49
N ALA A 271 19.78 -2.50 -4.51
CA ALA A 271 20.49 -2.41 -5.79
C ALA A 271 20.03 -1.16 -6.60
N PRO A 272 20.87 -0.58 -7.47
CA PRO A 272 20.44 0.52 -8.35
C PRO A 272 19.28 0.08 -9.25
N GLY A 273 18.34 0.96 -9.52
CA GLY A 273 17.09 0.66 -10.23
C GLY A 273 15.97 0.13 -9.33
N SER A 274 16.23 -0.15 -8.05
CA SER A 274 15.17 -0.53 -7.09
C SER A 274 14.18 0.61 -6.89
N LEU A 275 12.94 0.23 -6.59
CA LEU A 275 11.83 1.17 -6.36
C LEU A 275 11.44 1.20 -4.89
N VAL A 276 11.04 2.38 -4.39
CA VAL A 276 10.33 2.54 -3.13
C VAL A 276 8.98 3.18 -3.44
N LEU A 277 7.91 2.42 -3.19
CA LEU A 277 6.53 2.86 -3.33
C LEU A 277 5.92 3.11 -1.95
N VAL A 278 5.47 4.33 -1.74
CA VAL A 278 4.70 4.73 -0.56
C VAL A 278 3.28 5.03 -1.01
N VAL A 279 2.31 4.36 -0.38
CA VAL A 279 0.89 4.71 -0.47
C VAL A 279 0.39 4.91 0.95
N ASP A 280 -0.21 6.04 1.27
CA ASP A 280 -0.68 6.30 2.64
C ASP A 280 -1.96 7.15 2.64
N SER A 281 -2.54 7.38 3.81
CA SER A 281 -3.67 8.30 3.96
C SER A 281 -3.24 9.72 3.59
N PRO A 282 -4.05 10.54 2.93
CA PRO A 282 -3.70 11.93 2.66
C PRO A 282 -4.09 12.87 3.81
N GLY A 283 -3.60 14.09 3.77
CA GLY A 283 -4.00 15.18 4.68
C GLY A 283 -3.53 15.01 6.12
N SER A 284 -4.30 15.52 7.09
CA SER A 284 -3.93 15.57 8.51
C SER A 284 -3.76 14.21 9.20
N TYR A 285 -4.16 13.13 8.52
CA TYR A 285 -3.87 11.76 8.97
C TYR A 285 -2.40 11.38 8.77
N SER A 286 -1.69 12.09 7.90
CA SER A 286 -0.28 11.86 7.55
C SER A 286 0.63 12.98 8.04
N GLU A 287 0.60 13.22 9.35
CA GLU A 287 1.45 14.21 10.02
C GLU A 287 2.17 13.57 11.20
N ALA A 288 3.47 13.83 11.33
CA ALA A 288 4.28 13.42 12.48
C ALA A 288 4.68 14.63 13.33
N ALA A 289 4.62 14.48 14.66
CA ALA A 289 5.01 15.54 15.59
C ALA A 289 6.52 15.48 15.87
N LEU A 290 7.21 16.61 15.72
CA LEU A 290 8.65 16.77 15.96
C LEU A 290 8.92 17.83 17.04
N GLY A 291 9.88 17.55 17.92
CA GLY A 291 10.39 18.48 18.93
C GLY A 291 9.50 18.64 20.17
N LYS A 292 10.01 19.38 21.16
CA LYS A 292 9.31 19.65 22.44
C LYS A 292 8.00 20.42 22.25
N GLU A 293 7.90 21.19 21.16
CA GLU A 293 6.73 21.99 20.80
C GLU A 293 5.68 21.21 19.97
N LYS A 294 5.92 19.92 19.68
CA LYS A 294 5.03 19.05 18.88
C LYS A 294 4.64 19.66 17.52
N LYS A 295 5.58 20.32 16.84
CA LYS A 295 5.35 20.87 15.50
C LYS A 295 5.09 19.71 14.54
N ARG A 296 4.00 19.78 13.79
CA ARG A 296 3.57 18.72 12.88
C ARG A 296 4.14 18.94 11.49
N TYR A 297 4.68 17.88 10.92
CA TYR A 297 5.24 17.86 9.57
C TYR A 297 4.46 16.85 8.71
N PRO A 298 4.05 17.21 7.48
CA PRO A 298 3.48 16.26 6.55
C PRO A 298 4.45 15.10 6.29
N MET A 299 3.93 13.87 6.25
CA MET A 299 4.73 12.66 6.03
C MET A 299 5.52 12.74 4.71
N GLN A 300 4.88 13.21 3.64
CA GLN A 300 5.53 13.44 2.34
C GLN A 300 6.72 14.40 2.45
N TRP A 301 6.60 15.46 3.25
CA TRP A 301 7.70 16.40 3.45
C TRP A 301 8.89 15.72 4.14
N LEU A 302 8.65 14.90 5.16
CA LEU A 302 9.71 14.13 5.83
C LEU A 302 10.37 13.11 4.88
N LEU A 303 9.55 12.47 4.04
CA LEU A 303 10.00 11.53 3.02
C LEU A 303 10.88 12.20 1.96
N ASP A 304 10.39 13.28 1.33
CA ASP A 304 11.13 14.05 0.32
C ASP A 304 12.41 14.66 0.91
N HIS A 305 12.36 15.20 2.12
CA HIS A 305 13.55 15.72 2.81
C HIS A 305 14.61 14.63 3.02
N THR A 306 14.18 13.41 3.39
CA THR A 306 15.10 12.29 3.63
C THR A 306 15.68 11.72 2.34
N LEU A 307 14.87 11.57 1.29
CA LEU A 307 15.28 10.90 0.06
C LEU A 307 15.91 11.84 -0.98
N LEU A 308 15.48 13.10 -1.06
CA LEU A 308 15.86 14.02 -2.14
C LEU A 308 16.76 15.16 -1.67
N GLU A 309 16.56 15.69 -0.46
CA GLU A 309 17.27 16.88 0.02
C GLU A 309 18.51 16.56 0.86
N THR A 310 18.59 15.34 1.41
CA THR A 310 19.75 14.92 2.19
C THR A 310 20.84 14.39 1.27
N GLU A 311 22.03 14.99 1.31
CA GLU A 311 23.20 14.44 0.60
C GLU A 311 23.58 13.06 1.15
N THR A 312 23.62 12.08 0.26
CA THR A 312 23.95 10.68 0.58
C THR A 312 25.11 10.20 -0.31
N PRO A 313 26.31 9.95 0.24
CA PRO A 313 27.42 9.45 -0.55
C PRO A 313 27.10 8.08 -1.17
N GLY A 314 27.25 7.97 -2.49
CA GLY A 314 27.16 6.71 -3.24
C GLY A 314 25.77 6.37 -3.81
N TYR A 315 24.75 7.17 -3.53
CA TYR A 315 23.43 7.02 -4.16
C TYR A 315 22.60 8.29 -4.14
N SER A 316 21.62 8.37 -5.03
CA SER A 316 20.60 9.42 -5.08
C SER A 316 19.23 8.81 -5.40
N TRP A 317 18.16 9.51 -5.06
CA TRP A 317 16.80 9.09 -5.42
C TRP A 317 16.22 9.99 -6.51
N GLU A 318 15.55 9.38 -7.49
CA GLU A 318 14.72 10.06 -8.47
C GLU A 318 13.25 9.86 -8.10
N LYS A 319 12.48 10.96 -8.01
CA LYS A 319 11.03 10.88 -7.79
C LYS A 319 10.33 10.67 -9.14
N LEU A 320 9.65 9.54 -9.30
CA LEU A 320 9.00 9.14 -10.55
C LEU A 320 7.55 9.58 -10.62
N GLN A 321 6.82 9.43 -9.52
CA GLN A 321 5.40 9.74 -9.44
C GLN A 321 5.04 10.28 -8.06
N SER A 322 4.12 11.24 -8.03
CA SER A 322 3.62 11.87 -6.81
C SER A 322 2.17 12.30 -7.04
N ASP A 323 1.26 11.88 -6.17
CA ASP A 323 -0.09 12.46 -6.06
C ASP A 323 -0.48 12.53 -4.59
N ASP A 324 -0.87 13.71 -4.14
CA ASP A 324 -1.16 13.98 -2.72
C ASP A 324 -2.56 13.50 -2.32
N SER A 325 -3.43 13.13 -3.28
CA SER A 325 -4.81 12.75 -3.01
C SER A 325 -5.57 12.15 -4.19
N ILE A 326 -5.71 10.83 -4.17
CA ILE A 326 -6.52 10.06 -5.11
C ILE A 326 -7.67 9.37 -4.36
N TRP A 327 -8.87 9.42 -4.94
CA TRP A 327 -10.00 8.62 -4.48
C TRP A 327 -10.01 7.27 -5.21
N PHE A 328 -9.94 6.18 -4.45
CA PHE A 328 -10.33 4.86 -4.92
C PHE A 328 -11.81 4.62 -4.59
N ARG A 329 -12.64 4.58 -5.63
CA ARG A 329 -14.07 4.28 -5.51
C ARG A 329 -14.33 2.85 -5.94
N LEU A 330 -15.00 2.10 -5.07
CA LEU A 330 -15.42 0.74 -5.36
C LEU A 330 -16.43 0.75 -6.52
N PRO A 331 -16.24 -0.10 -7.53
CA PRO A 331 -17.25 -0.31 -8.56
C PRO A 331 -18.56 -0.83 -7.97
N GLU A 332 -19.68 -0.46 -8.60
CA GLU A 332 -20.98 -1.03 -8.27
C GLU A 332 -21.05 -2.52 -8.65
N GLY A 333 -21.85 -3.29 -7.92
CA GLY A 333 -22.11 -4.70 -8.24
C GLY A 333 -21.06 -5.70 -7.73
N LEU A 334 -20.09 -5.26 -6.93
CA LEU A 334 -19.24 -6.17 -6.15
C LEU A 334 -20.00 -6.70 -4.92
N SER A 335 -19.77 -7.96 -4.58
CA SER A 335 -20.37 -8.63 -3.44
C SER A 335 -19.30 -9.02 -2.42
N TYR A 336 -19.58 -8.73 -1.15
CA TYR A 336 -18.75 -9.16 -0.02
C TYR A 336 -19.64 -9.34 1.21
N PRO A 337 -19.31 -10.27 2.16
CA PRO A 337 -20.19 -10.56 3.30
C PRO A 337 -20.48 -9.36 4.21
N ILE A 338 -19.62 -8.35 4.19
CA ILE A 338 -19.77 -7.11 4.95
C ILE A 338 -19.55 -5.88 4.04
N PRO A 339 -20.05 -4.69 4.43
CA PRO A 339 -19.88 -3.49 3.61
C PRO A 339 -18.41 -3.14 3.37
N LEU A 340 -18.06 -2.99 2.10
CA LEU A 340 -16.79 -2.44 1.66
C LEU A 340 -16.86 -0.90 1.64
N GLU A 341 -15.72 -0.25 1.86
CA GLU A 341 -15.64 1.21 1.93
C GLU A 341 -14.72 1.77 0.84
N ASN A 342 -15.08 2.94 0.30
CA ASN A 342 -14.17 3.72 -0.53
C ASN A 342 -12.97 4.18 0.31
N MET A 343 -11.83 4.37 -0.34
CA MET A 343 -10.64 4.88 0.34
C MET A 343 -10.00 6.02 -0.44
N ARG A 344 -9.25 6.83 0.28
CA ARG A 344 -8.45 7.91 -0.28
C ARG A 344 -7.01 7.68 0.09
N TYR A 345 -6.10 7.91 -0.84
CA TYR A 345 -4.68 7.70 -0.64
C TYR A 345 -3.86 8.80 -1.30
N GLN A 346 -2.63 8.97 -0.84
CA GLN A 346 -1.55 9.62 -1.58
C GLN A 346 -0.58 8.54 -2.06
N ILE A 347 0.15 8.81 -3.14
CA ILE A 347 1.13 7.90 -3.73
C ILE A 347 2.42 8.65 -4.04
N HIS A 348 3.55 8.07 -3.65
CA HIS A 348 4.89 8.57 -3.94
C HIS A 348 5.79 7.42 -4.35
N LEU A 349 6.35 7.48 -5.56
CA LEU A 349 7.24 6.48 -6.12
C LEU A 349 8.62 7.07 -6.35
N TYR A 350 9.66 6.38 -5.86
CA TYR A 350 11.05 6.76 -6.01
C TYR A 350 11.86 5.62 -6.60
N ARG A 351 12.88 5.95 -7.37
CA ARG A 351 13.88 5.02 -7.91
C ARG A 351 15.25 5.35 -7.37
N LEU A 352 15.97 4.31 -6.96
CA LEU A 352 17.34 4.44 -6.47
C LEU A 352 18.32 4.47 -7.63
N GLU A 353 19.14 5.50 -7.68
CA GLU A 353 20.27 5.61 -8.60
C GLU A 353 21.57 5.46 -7.79
N LYS A 354 22.53 4.67 -8.27
CA LYS A 354 23.88 4.59 -7.67
C LYS A 354 24.91 5.08 -8.67
N SER A 355 25.85 5.87 -8.19
CA SER A 355 26.99 6.32 -8.99
C SER A 355 27.87 5.12 -9.30
N SER A 356 28.16 4.88 -10.58
CA SER A 356 29.07 3.82 -11.04
C SER A 356 30.51 4.01 -10.56
#